data_AF-A0A849RTL6-F1
#
_entry.id   AF-A0A849RTL6-F1
#
_cell.length_a   1.000
_cell.length_b   1.000
_cell.length_c   1.000
_cell.angle_alpha   90.00
_cell.angle_beta   90.00
_cell.angle_gamma   90.00
#
_symmetry.space_group_name_H-M   'P 1'
#
loop_
_entity.id
_entity.type
_entity.pdbx_description
1 polymer ?
#
loop_
_entity_poly.entity_id
_entity_poly.type
_entity_poly.pdbx_seq_one_letter_code
_entity_poly.pdbx_strand_id
1 'polypeptide(L)'
;MKFDLRFRTKLPVIFGVGCFAVLSLSFFLSPPFLSPSERLTITVTLLTAVGGITAFLYSKHSKEIELFRDLFLDFNRRYDNLNEKLNEIYNRPKDEQLKPTDHGLLYDYFNLCAEEQMFARAGCIDSSVWRAWQNGMRYFAQDPEIRDFWQRELQQDSYYSFSIPQ
;
A
#
# COMPACT_ATOMS: atom_id res chain seq x y z
N MET A 1 6.16 -8.36 2.96
CA MET A 1 4.89 -8.80 2.34
C MET A 1 4.31 -7.57 1.67
N LYS A 2 4.07 -7.58 0.34
CA LYS A 2 3.48 -6.41 -0.34
C LYS A 2 1.99 -6.37 -0.01
N PHE A 3 1.48 -5.25 0.47
CA PHE A 3 0.04 -5.04 0.64
C PHE A 3 -0.65 -5.11 -0.72
N ASP A 4 -1.71 -5.90 -0.78
CA ASP A 4 -2.52 -6.11 -1.98
C ASP A 4 -3.97 -6.21 -1.54
N LEU A 5 -4.80 -5.30 -2.03
CA LEU A 5 -6.23 -5.25 -1.71
C LEU A 5 -6.97 -6.55 -2.08
N ARG A 6 -6.42 -7.35 -3.00
CA ARG A 6 -6.97 -8.64 -3.43
C ARG A 6 -6.76 -9.76 -2.41
N PHE A 7 -5.98 -9.56 -1.35
CA PHE A 7 -5.73 -10.60 -0.34
C PHE A 7 -7.00 -10.99 0.43
N ARG A 8 -7.94 -10.04 0.65
CA ARG A 8 -9.19 -10.28 1.39
C ARG A 8 -10.05 -11.40 0.81
N THR A 9 -10.08 -11.55 -0.52
CA THR A 9 -10.91 -12.58 -1.19
C THR A 9 -10.38 -13.99 -0.95
N LYS A 10 -9.13 -14.14 -0.50
CA LYS A 10 -8.50 -15.44 -0.25
C LYS A 10 -8.70 -15.94 1.18
N LEU A 11 -8.99 -15.07 2.14
CA LEU A 11 -9.14 -15.46 3.56
C LEU A 11 -10.28 -16.48 3.81
N PRO A 12 -11.48 -16.34 3.21
CA PRO A 12 -12.52 -17.35 3.35
C PRO A 12 -12.11 -18.71 2.75
N VAL A 13 -11.35 -18.70 1.66
CA VAL A 13 -10.84 -19.91 1.02
C VAL A 13 -9.80 -20.60 1.92
N ILE A 14 -8.87 -19.83 2.50
CA ILE A 14 -7.87 -20.35 3.45
C ILE A 14 -8.55 -21.02 4.65
N PHE A 15 -9.59 -20.39 5.21
CA PHE A 15 -10.38 -20.96 6.29
C PHE A 15 -11.07 -22.26 5.88
N GLY A 16 -11.77 -22.25 4.73
CA GLY A 16 -12.46 -23.42 4.21
C GLY A 16 -11.52 -24.61 3.96
N VAL A 17 -10.37 -24.36 3.33
CA VAL A 17 -9.33 -25.38 3.10
C VAL A 17 -8.76 -25.89 4.42
N GLY A 18 -8.50 -25.01 5.39
CA GLY A 18 -8.02 -25.38 6.71
C GLY A 18 -8.99 -26.28 7.46
N CYS A 19 -10.27 -25.91 7.51
CA CYS A 19 -11.32 -26.73 8.12
C CYS A 19 -11.48 -28.08 7.41
N PHE A 20 -11.48 -28.09 6.07
CA PHE A 20 -11.58 -29.33 5.29
C PHE A 20 -10.40 -30.27 5.57
N ALA A 21 -9.17 -29.75 5.66
CA ALA A 21 -7.99 -30.53 5.98
C ALA A 21 -8.08 -31.15 7.38
N VAL A 22 -8.51 -30.38 8.39
CA VAL A 22 -8.69 -30.89 9.77
C VAL A 22 -9.74 -31.99 9.80
N LEU A 23 -10.91 -31.79 9.18
CA LEU A 23 -11.97 -32.78 9.15
C LEU A 23 -11.55 -34.07 8.40
N SER A 24 -10.84 -33.92 7.28
CA SER A 24 -10.32 -35.06 6.51
C SER A 24 -9.31 -35.87 7.31
N LEU A 25 -8.40 -35.20 8.02
CA LEU A 25 -7.42 -35.84 8.89
C LEU A 25 -8.11 -36.61 10.02
N SER A 26 -9.08 -35.97 10.67
CA SER A 26 -9.83 -36.55 11.77
C SER A 26 -10.70 -37.75 11.38
N PHE A 27 -11.22 -37.79 10.14
CA PHE A 27 -12.11 -38.87 9.71
C PHE A 27 -11.38 -40.02 9.01
N PHE A 28 -10.39 -39.73 8.16
CA PHE A 28 -9.75 -40.72 7.28
C PHE A 28 -8.36 -41.15 7.72
N LEU A 29 -7.63 -40.30 8.44
CA LEU A 29 -6.21 -40.50 8.77
C LEU A 29 -5.97 -40.68 10.27
N SER A 30 -7.05 -40.75 11.05
CA SER A 30 -6.99 -40.97 12.50
C SER A 30 -6.43 -42.37 12.80
N PRO A 31 -5.41 -42.47 13.66
CA PRO A 31 -4.88 -43.76 14.06
C PRO A 31 -5.96 -44.63 14.74
N PRO A 32 -6.01 -45.94 14.47
CA PRO A 32 -7.05 -46.85 14.94
C PRO A 32 -7.06 -47.03 16.47
N PHE A 33 -6.00 -46.60 17.16
CA PHE A 33 -5.84 -46.72 18.61
C PHE A 33 -6.44 -45.55 19.41
N LEU A 34 -6.89 -44.47 18.78
CA LEU A 34 -7.53 -43.35 19.49
C LEU A 34 -8.99 -43.67 19.82
N SER A 35 -9.45 -43.28 21.00
CA SER A 35 -10.87 -43.35 21.36
C SER A 35 -11.69 -42.27 20.65
N PRO A 36 -13.02 -42.46 20.48
CA PRO A 36 -13.88 -41.46 19.86
C PRO A 36 -13.85 -40.07 20.53
N SER A 37 -13.73 -40.02 21.86
CA SER A 37 -13.66 -38.76 22.61
C SER A 37 -12.36 -38.02 22.37
N GLU A 38 -11.21 -38.71 22.36
CA GLU A 38 -9.91 -38.10 22.06
C GLU A 38 -9.86 -37.52 20.65
N ARG A 39 -10.43 -38.25 19.67
CA ARG A 39 -10.56 -37.75 18.28
C ARG A 39 -11.39 -36.47 18.23
N LEU A 40 -12.51 -36.43 18.95
CA LEU A 40 -13.36 -35.25 19.01
C LEU A 40 -12.61 -34.06 19.63
N THR A 41 -11.93 -34.27 20.77
CA THR A 41 -11.15 -33.22 21.44
C THR A 41 -10.08 -32.65 20.51
N ILE A 42 -9.26 -33.49 19.88
CA ILE A 42 -8.21 -33.05 18.95
C ILE A 42 -8.82 -32.28 17.77
N THR A 43 -9.91 -32.79 17.19
CA THR A 43 -10.60 -32.13 16.06
C THR A 43 -11.08 -30.74 16.45
N VAL A 44 -11.75 -30.61 17.60
CA VAL A 44 -12.26 -29.33 18.09
C VAL A 44 -11.09 -28.37 18.36
N THR A 45 -10.03 -28.83 19.03
CA THR A 45 -8.84 -28.01 19.28
C THR A 45 -8.20 -27.50 17.99
N LEU A 46 -8.06 -28.35 16.97
CA LEU A 46 -7.49 -27.96 15.68
C LEU A 46 -8.40 -26.99 14.92
N LEU A 47 -9.71 -27.21 14.92
CA LEU A 47 -10.67 -26.27 14.31
C LEU A 47 -10.65 -24.91 15.02
N THR A 48 -10.56 -24.90 16.35
CA THR A 48 -10.41 -23.67 17.13
C THR A 48 -9.11 -22.95 16.76
N ALA A 49 -7.99 -23.66 16.61
CA ALA A 49 -6.73 -23.08 16.19
C ALA A 49 -6.80 -22.47 14.78
N VAL A 50 -7.39 -23.19 13.81
CA VAL A 50 -7.62 -22.69 12.44
C VAL A 50 -8.50 -21.45 12.46
N GLY A 51 -9.58 -21.45 13.24
CA GLY A 51 -10.46 -20.31 13.44
C GLY A 51 -9.72 -19.10 14.03
N GLY A 52 -8.92 -19.31 15.09
CA GLY A 52 -8.13 -18.26 15.73
C GLY A 52 -7.10 -17.63 14.79
N ILE A 53 -6.33 -18.44 14.05
CA ILE A 53 -5.35 -17.96 13.06
C ILE A 53 -6.05 -17.16 11.97
N THR A 54 -7.17 -17.66 11.45
CA THR A 54 -7.94 -16.97 10.40
C THR A 54 -8.46 -15.63 10.89
N ALA A 55 -9.05 -15.59 12.09
CA ALA A 55 -9.55 -14.36 12.71
C ALA A 55 -8.44 -13.33 12.93
N PHE A 56 -7.26 -13.78 13.39
CA PHE A 56 -6.08 -12.92 13.52
C PHE A 56 -5.63 -12.34 12.18
N LEU A 57 -5.52 -13.16 11.14
CA LEU A 57 -5.15 -12.71 9.78
C LEU A 57 -6.18 -11.71 9.24
N TYR A 58 -7.47 -11.94 9.46
CA TYR A 58 -8.55 -11.03 9.07
C TYR A 58 -8.47 -9.70 9.81
N SER A 59 -8.22 -9.72 11.12
CA SER A 59 -8.06 -8.51 11.93
C SER A 59 -6.86 -7.69 11.50
N LYS A 60 -5.71 -8.35 11.27
CA LYS A 60 -4.50 -7.70 10.75
C LYS A 60 -4.77 -7.03 9.40
N HIS A 61 -5.37 -7.77 8.46
CA HIS A 61 -5.65 -7.24 7.14
C HIS A 61 -6.65 -6.07 7.15
N SER A 62 -7.66 -6.11 8.03
CA SER A 62 -8.60 -5.01 8.21
C SER A 62 -7.91 -3.72 8.64
N LYS A 63 -6.94 -3.81 9.58
CA LYS A 63 -6.14 -2.66 10.02
C LYS A 63 -5.24 -2.12 8.91
N GLU A 64 -4.63 -3.00 8.12
CA GLU A 64 -3.83 -2.58 6.96
C GLU A 64 -4.68 -1.82 5.93
N ILE A 65 -5.93 -2.26 5.70
CA ILE A 65 -6.88 -1.56 4.81
C ILE A 65 -7.27 -0.19 5.37
N GLU A 66 -7.51 -0.08 6.67
CA GLU A 66 -7.84 1.19 7.32
C GLU A 66 -6.68 2.19 7.20
N LEU A 67 -5.45 1.76 7.52
CA LEU A 67 -4.26 2.57 7.32
C LEU A 67 -4.10 3.01 5.86
N PHE A 68 -4.27 2.08 4.91
CA PHE A 68 -4.22 2.41 3.49
C PHE A 68 -5.27 3.46 3.10
N ARG A 69 -6.51 3.29 3.55
CA ARG A 69 -7.60 4.24 3.28
C ARG A 69 -7.25 5.63 3.82
N ASP A 70 -6.75 5.72 5.04
CA ASP A 70 -6.44 6.99 5.67
C ASP A 70 -5.30 7.72 4.95
N LEU A 71 -4.22 7.00 4.62
CA LEU A 71 -3.12 7.53 3.81
C LEU A 71 -3.60 7.96 2.42
N PHE A 72 -4.42 7.13 1.76
CA PHE A 72 -4.97 7.43 0.46
C PHE A 72 -5.80 8.72 0.49
N LEU A 73 -6.69 8.86 1.47
CA LEU A 73 -7.52 10.06 1.61
C LEU A 73 -6.71 11.31 1.95
N ASP A 74 -5.69 11.18 2.80
CA ASP A 74 -4.83 12.30 3.17
C ASP A 74 -3.98 12.79 1.98
N PHE A 75 -3.30 11.89 1.29
CA PHE A 75 -2.47 12.25 0.13
C PHE A 75 -3.29 12.83 -1.01
N ASN A 76 -4.44 12.24 -1.35
CA ASN A 76 -5.30 12.80 -2.39
C ASN A 76 -5.82 14.20 -2.00
N ARG A 77 -6.19 14.42 -0.73
CA ARG A 77 -6.62 15.75 -0.28
C ARG A 77 -5.50 16.79 -0.41
N ARG A 78 -4.28 16.42 -0.03
CA ARG A 78 -3.10 17.31 -0.16
C ARG A 78 -2.78 17.58 -1.62
N TYR A 79 -2.86 16.57 -2.47
CA TYR A 79 -2.69 16.73 -3.91
C TYR A 79 -3.78 17.62 -4.53
N ASP A 80 -5.03 17.46 -4.12
CA ASP A 80 -6.15 18.29 -4.60
C ASP A 80 -5.94 19.78 -4.28
N ASN A 81 -5.29 20.11 -3.17
CA ASN A 81 -4.96 21.49 -2.84
C ASN A 81 -3.80 22.07 -3.68
N LEU A 82 -3.02 21.22 -4.34
CA LEU A 82 -1.85 21.60 -5.14
C LEU A 82 -2.12 21.52 -6.65
N ASN A 83 -3.03 20.65 -7.08
CA ASN A 83 -3.12 20.19 -8.47
C ASN A 83 -3.40 21.33 -9.48
N GLU A 84 -4.28 22.28 -9.15
CA GLU A 84 -4.63 23.40 -10.03
C GLU A 84 -3.38 24.26 -10.29
N LYS A 85 -2.70 24.66 -9.22
CA LYS A 85 -1.49 25.49 -9.30
C LYS A 85 -0.32 24.75 -9.94
N LEU A 86 -0.18 23.44 -9.71
CA LEU A 86 0.81 22.61 -10.39
C LEU A 86 0.55 22.57 -11.91
N ASN A 87 -0.73 22.49 -12.31
CA ASN A 87 -1.10 22.56 -13.72
C ASN A 87 -0.86 23.94 -14.32
N GLU A 88 -1.08 25.03 -13.57
CA GLU A 88 -0.72 26.38 -14.00
C GLU A 88 0.80 26.50 -14.25
N ILE A 89 1.62 26.00 -13.33
CA ILE A 89 3.08 25.97 -13.50
C ILE A 89 3.45 25.14 -14.73
N TYR A 90 2.90 23.94 -14.88
CA TYR A 90 3.24 23.05 -16.00
C TYR A 90 2.85 23.64 -17.38
N ASN A 91 1.69 24.29 -17.45
CA ASN A 91 1.14 24.88 -18.66
C ASN A 91 1.62 26.31 -18.93
N ARG A 92 2.54 26.85 -18.12
CA ARG A 92 3.14 28.16 -18.36
C ARG A 92 3.80 28.21 -19.75
N PRO A 93 3.83 29.38 -20.41
CA PRO A 93 4.60 29.58 -21.63
C PRO A 93 6.04 29.09 -21.47
N LYS A 94 6.57 28.36 -22.47
CA LYS A 94 7.89 27.70 -22.34
C LYS A 94 9.08 28.68 -22.33
N ASP A 95 8.84 29.93 -22.69
CA ASP A 95 9.75 31.06 -22.57
C ASP A 95 9.69 31.74 -21.19
N GLU A 96 8.70 31.39 -20.35
CA GLU A 96 8.55 31.90 -18.98
C GLU A 96 9.23 30.97 -17.96
N GLN A 97 10.22 31.52 -17.25
CA GLN A 97 10.92 30.80 -16.18
C GLN A 97 10.04 30.62 -14.94
N LEU A 98 10.32 29.56 -14.16
CA LEU A 98 9.73 29.37 -12.83
C LEU A 98 9.88 30.62 -11.95
N LYS A 99 8.77 31.06 -11.36
CA LYS A 99 8.75 32.18 -10.42
C LYS A 99 9.23 31.72 -9.04
N PRO A 100 9.74 32.62 -8.20
CA PRO A 100 10.07 32.29 -6.81
C PRO A 100 8.88 31.71 -6.02
N THR A 101 7.66 32.12 -6.35
CA THR A 101 6.43 31.57 -5.76
C THR A 101 6.15 30.12 -6.18
N ASP A 102 6.58 29.74 -7.38
CA ASP A 102 6.38 28.39 -7.94
C ASP A 102 7.28 27.38 -7.22
N HIS A 103 8.47 27.80 -6.81
CA HIS A 103 9.39 26.97 -6.04
C HIS A 103 8.73 26.45 -4.76
N GLY A 104 8.05 27.32 -4.00
CA GLY A 104 7.33 26.94 -2.77
C GLY A 104 6.31 25.83 -3.01
N LEU A 105 5.54 25.93 -4.09
CA LEU A 105 4.55 24.92 -4.45
C LEU A 105 5.20 23.60 -4.89
N LEU A 106 6.29 23.68 -5.66
CA LEU A 106 7.05 22.50 -6.09
C LEU A 106 7.70 21.79 -4.91
N TYR A 107 8.19 22.53 -3.89
CA TYR A 107 8.65 21.96 -2.64
C TYR A 107 7.57 21.13 -1.94
N ASP A 108 6.38 21.69 -1.77
CA ASP A 108 5.24 20.99 -1.15
C ASP A 108 4.85 19.73 -1.93
N TYR A 109 4.87 19.82 -3.26
CA TYR A 109 4.60 18.68 -4.13
C TYR A 109 5.67 17.59 -4.02
N PHE A 110 6.95 17.94 -4.03
CA PHE A 110 8.04 16.95 -3.92
C PHE A 110 8.06 16.28 -2.54
N ASN A 111 7.75 17.04 -1.49
CA ASN A 111 7.57 16.49 -0.14
C ASN A 111 6.44 15.45 -0.13
N LEU A 112 5.29 15.78 -0.71
CA LEU A 112 4.17 14.84 -0.86
C LEU A 112 4.61 13.57 -1.62
N CYS A 113 5.29 13.70 -2.76
CA CYS A 113 5.79 12.56 -3.53
C CYS A 113 6.78 11.68 -2.74
N ALA A 114 7.63 12.30 -1.93
CA ALA A 114 8.58 11.60 -1.09
C ALA A 114 7.89 10.81 0.05
N GLU A 115 6.89 11.42 0.69
CA GLU A 115 6.06 10.74 1.69
C GLU A 115 5.29 9.56 1.07
N GLU A 116 4.62 9.76 -0.07
CA GLU A 116 3.93 8.70 -0.81
C GLU A 116 4.87 7.53 -1.13
N GLN A 117 6.11 7.83 -1.57
CA GLN A 117 7.11 6.80 -1.85
C GLN A 117 7.56 6.07 -0.58
N MET A 118 7.75 6.79 0.53
CA MET A 118 8.11 6.19 1.81
C MET A 118 7.06 5.15 2.25
N PHE A 119 5.77 5.50 2.19
CA PHE A 119 4.68 4.58 2.53
C PHE A 119 4.49 3.46 1.50
N ALA A 120 4.75 3.72 0.22
CA ALA A 120 4.76 2.67 -0.80
C ALA A 120 5.88 1.65 -0.55
N ARG A 121 7.09 2.11 -0.17
CA ARG A 121 8.23 1.25 0.20
C ARG A 121 7.94 0.45 1.48
N ALA A 122 7.26 1.06 2.45
CA ALA A 122 6.79 0.38 3.66
C ALA A 122 5.71 -0.68 3.38
N GLY A 123 5.15 -0.69 2.16
CA GLY A 123 4.10 -1.61 1.77
C GLY A 123 2.74 -1.23 2.34
N CYS A 124 2.48 0.05 2.60
CA CYS A 124 1.18 0.55 3.06
C CYS A 124 0.27 0.96 1.90
N ILE A 125 0.83 1.14 0.69
CA ILE A 125 0.10 1.58 -0.51
C ILE A 125 -0.05 0.42 -1.48
N ASP A 126 -1.25 0.23 -2.03
CA ASP A 126 -1.48 -0.76 -3.08
C ASP A 126 -0.63 -0.47 -4.32
N SER A 127 -0.05 -1.52 -4.91
CA SER A 127 0.85 -1.39 -6.05
C SER A 127 0.23 -0.74 -7.29
N SER A 128 -1.08 -0.88 -7.50
CA SER A 128 -1.78 -0.26 -8.62
C SER A 128 -1.95 1.25 -8.41
N VAL A 129 -2.23 1.66 -7.17
CA VAL A 129 -2.33 3.06 -6.76
C VAL A 129 -0.97 3.73 -6.84
N TRP A 130 0.07 3.10 -6.28
CA TRP A 130 1.43 3.63 -6.37
C TRP A 130 1.86 3.86 -7.81
N ARG A 131 1.56 2.92 -8.72
CA ARG A 131 1.84 3.09 -10.16
C ARG A 131 1.12 4.30 -10.76
N ALA A 132 -0.12 4.56 -10.35
CA ALA A 132 -0.87 5.72 -10.83
C ALA A 132 -0.23 7.03 -10.35
N TRP A 133 0.18 7.11 -9.07
CA TRP A 133 0.87 8.28 -8.54
C TRP A 133 2.22 8.52 -9.21
N GLN A 134 3.01 7.46 -9.46
CA GLN A 134 4.24 7.57 -10.24
C GLN A 134 4.00 8.12 -11.65
N ASN A 135 2.88 7.80 -12.29
CA ASN A 135 2.55 8.38 -13.60
C ASN A 135 2.28 9.89 -13.50
N GLY A 136 1.63 10.35 -12.43
CA GLY A 136 1.48 11.78 -12.15
C GLY A 136 2.82 12.49 -11.95
N MET A 137 3.73 11.89 -11.18
CA MET A 137 5.09 12.41 -11.00
C MET A 137 5.85 12.51 -12.32
N ARG A 138 5.77 11.47 -13.17
CA ARG A 138 6.38 11.48 -14.50
C ARG A 138 5.81 12.58 -15.38
N TYR A 139 4.51 12.82 -15.32
CA TYR A 139 3.86 13.89 -16.10
C TYR A 139 4.49 15.25 -15.81
N PHE A 140 4.60 15.65 -14.54
CA PHE A 140 5.24 16.93 -14.19
C PHE A 140 6.74 16.96 -14.47
N ALA A 141 7.44 15.83 -14.31
CA ALA A 141 8.87 15.71 -14.61
C ALA A 141 9.20 15.76 -16.12
N GLN A 142 8.21 15.80 -17.00
CA GLN A 142 8.42 16.07 -18.43
C GLN A 142 8.85 17.52 -18.69
N ASP A 143 8.48 18.46 -17.81
CA ASP A 143 8.95 19.85 -17.89
C ASP A 143 10.41 19.95 -17.43
N PRO A 144 11.34 20.42 -18.29
CA PRO A 144 12.76 20.45 -17.96
C PRO A 144 13.08 21.29 -16.73
N GLU A 145 12.46 22.46 -16.55
CA GLU A 145 12.77 23.31 -15.39
C GLU A 145 12.23 22.70 -14.09
N ILE A 146 11.04 22.09 -14.11
CA ILE A 146 10.52 21.35 -12.94
C ILE A 146 11.46 20.20 -12.61
N ARG A 147 11.90 19.43 -13.61
CA ARG A 147 12.81 18.30 -13.42
C ARG A 147 14.18 18.75 -12.87
N ASP A 148 14.75 19.81 -13.42
CA ASP A 148 16.05 20.33 -12.99
C ASP A 148 15.96 20.95 -11.59
N PHE A 149 14.84 21.59 -11.26
CA PHE A 149 14.53 22.02 -9.90
C PHE A 149 14.44 20.82 -8.95
N TRP A 150 13.69 19.78 -9.31
CA TRP A 150 13.57 18.56 -8.51
C TRP A 150 14.93 17.89 -8.25
N GLN A 151 15.77 17.77 -9.28
CA GLN A 151 17.09 17.18 -9.13
C GLN A 151 18.00 17.95 -8.18
N ARG A 152 17.94 19.29 -8.19
CA ARG A 152 18.70 20.13 -7.25
C ARG A 152 18.24 19.91 -5.82
N GLU A 153 16.92 19.83 -5.59
CA GLU A 153 16.39 19.62 -4.24
C GLU A 153 16.70 18.23 -3.69
N LEU A 154 16.74 17.21 -4.55
CA LEU A 154 17.13 15.86 -4.14
C LEU A 154 18.58 15.74 -3.66
N GLN A 155 19.47 16.67 -4.04
CA GLN A 155 20.86 16.68 -3.55
C GLN A 155 20.98 17.09 -2.09
N GLN A 156 19.93 17.67 -1.50
CA GLN A 156 19.94 18.16 -0.12
C GLN A 156 19.60 17.07 0.93
N ASP A 157 19.42 15.81 0.53
CA ASP A 157 19.13 14.63 1.38
C ASP A 157 17.82 14.72 2.24
N SER A 158 16.96 15.69 1.96
CA SER A 158 15.73 15.96 2.75
C SER A 158 14.51 15.10 2.39
N TYR A 159 14.63 14.16 1.45
CA TYR A 159 13.47 13.49 0.81
C TYR A 159 13.43 11.97 1.00
N TYR A 160 13.86 11.40 2.13
CA TYR A 160 13.75 9.95 2.41
C TYR A 160 14.37 9.04 1.32
N SER A 161 15.48 9.47 0.71
CA SER A 161 16.09 8.80 -0.46
C SER A 161 15.12 8.67 -1.65
N PHE A 162 14.28 9.69 -1.85
CA PHE A 162 13.39 9.80 -3.01
C PHE A 162 14.21 9.94 -4.30
N SER A 163 13.68 9.36 -5.36
CA SER A 163 14.21 9.53 -6.72
C SER A 163 13.06 9.75 -7.67
N ILE A 164 13.29 10.58 -8.67
CA ILE A 164 12.33 10.83 -9.74
C ILE A 164 12.02 9.49 -10.42
N PRO A 165 10.74 9.11 -10.57
CA PRO A 165 10.39 7.87 -11.25
C PRO A 165 10.89 7.89 -12.70
N GLN A 166 11.66 6.87 -13.09
CA GLN A 166 12.06 6.64 -14.48
C GLN A 166 10.85 6.25 -15.34
#